data_AF-A0A0F8XDB1-F1
#
_entry.id   AF-A0A0F8XDB1-F1
#
_cell.length_a   1.000
_cell.length_b   1.000
_cell.length_c   1.000
_cell.angle_alpha   90.00
_cell.angle_beta   90.00
_cell.angle_gamma   90.00
#
_symmetry.space_group_name_H-M   'P 1'
#
loop_
_entity.id
_entity.type
_entity.pdbx_description
1 polymer ?
#
loop_
_entity_poly.entity_id
_entity_poly.type
_entity_poly.pdbx_seq_one_letter_code
_entity_poly.pdbx_strand_id
1 'polypeptide(L)'
;MTSRVIKTGADRDDFIALLSSYKLPCTVNLTKGERRSVEQNKLQWLWMNEAAEQLGEYTASEYQAIASYISACRLCEVRMAISERFTTAQSGHC
;
A
#
# COMPACT_ATOMS: atom_id res chain seq x y z
N MET A 1 -8.41 2.81 17.45
CA MET A 1 -7.33 1.86 17.09
C MET A 1 -6.09 2.65 16.76
N THR A 2 -4.97 2.38 17.43
CA THR A 2 -3.72 3.10 17.18
C THR A 2 -2.94 2.37 16.09
N SER A 3 -2.78 2.99 14.92
CA SER A 3 -1.90 2.49 13.85
C SER A 3 -0.55 3.22 13.91
N ARG A 4 0.54 2.49 14.08
CA ARG A 4 1.91 3.01 13.98
C ARG A 4 2.64 2.34 12.82
N VAL A 5 3.41 3.12 12.07
CA VAL A 5 4.29 2.61 11.02
C VAL A 5 5.67 2.43 11.63
N ILE A 6 6.22 1.22 11.54
CA ILE A 6 7.55 0.88 12.06
C ILE A 6 8.53 1.04 10.90
N LYS A 7 9.42 2.03 10.97
CA LYS A 7 10.41 2.30 9.90
C LYS A 7 11.83 1.95 10.32
N THR A 8 12.14 2.14 11.60
CA THR A 8 13.47 1.98 12.17
C THR A 8 13.52 0.84 13.20
N GLY A 9 14.73 0.44 13.60
CA GLY A 9 14.91 -0.53 14.68
C GLY A 9 14.35 -0.04 16.01
N ALA A 10 14.49 1.26 16.31
CA ALA A 10 13.95 1.87 17.53
C ALA A 10 12.41 1.78 17.59
N ASP A 11 11.73 2.03 16.45
CA ASP A 11 10.26 1.91 16.38
C ASP A 11 9.77 0.49 16.70
N ARG A 12 10.60 -0.53 16.37
CA ARG A 12 10.30 -1.93 16.66
C ARG A 12 10.41 -2.20 18.16
N ASP A 13 11.44 -1.66 18.82
CA ASP A 13 11.66 -1.84 20.25
C ASP A 13 10.55 -1.14 21.06
N ASP A 14 10.13 0.04 20.65
CA ASP A 14 8.98 0.75 21.21
C ASP A 14 7.67 -0.03 21.05
N PHE A 15 7.48 -0.68 19.90
CA PHE A 15 6.31 -1.53 19.68
C PHE A 15 6.29 -2.75 20.60
N ILE A 16 7.46 -3.37 20.84
CA ILE A 16 7.60 -4.49 21.78
C ILE A 16 7.27 -4.03 23.20
N ALA A 17 7.83 -2.89 23.63
CA ALA A 17 7.55 -2.31 24.94
C ALA A 17 6.06 -2.01 25.14
N LEU A 18 5.40 -1.47 24.10
CA LEU A 18 3.96 -1.24 24.10
C LEU A 18 3.19 -2.57 24.29
N LEU A 19 3.53 -3.61 23.52
CA LEU A 19 2.88 -4.91 23.57
C LEU A 19 3.00 -5.56 24.95
N SER A 20 4.16 -5.44 25.60
CA SER A 20 4.41 -5.94 26.95
C SER A 20 3.56 -5.25 28.03
N SER A 21 3.08 -4.03 27.78
CA SER A 21 2.25 -3.27 28.73
C SER A 21 0.75 -3.64 28.66
N TYR A 22 0.31 -4.32 27.60
CA TYR A 22 -1.10 -4.67 27.42
C TYR A 22 -1.50 -5.91 28.23
N LYS A 23 -2.67 -5.83 28.87
CA LYS A 23 -3.29 -7.00 29.53
C LYS A 23 -3.86 -7.95 28.49
N LEU A 24 -3.58 -9.23 28.65
CA LEU A 24 -4.04 -10.30 27.77
C LEU A 24 -5.53 -10.62 28.01
N PRO A 25 -6.28 -11.09 26.98
CA PRO A 25 -5.85 -11.28 25.60
C PRO A 25 -5.88 -9.98 24.78
N CYS A 26 -4.89 -9.78 23.90
CA CYS A 26 -4.86 -8.66 22.97
C CYS A 26 -4.74 -9.15 21.52
N THR A 27 -5.38 -8.43 20.59
CA THR A 27 -5.36 -8.75 19.16
C THR A 27 -4.46 -7.75 18.43
N VAL A 28 -3.49 -8.26 17.67
CA VAL A 28 -2.52 -7.45 16.92
C VAL A 28 -2.67 -7.73 15.43
N ASN A 29 -2.86 -6.67 14.64
CA ASN A 29 -2.90 -6.76 13.17
C ASN A 29 -1.61 -6.17 12.58
N LEU A 30 -0.83 -7.00 11.90
CA LEU A 30 0.40 -6.61 11.20
C LEU A 30 0.14 -6.63 9.70
N THR A 31 0.38 -5.51 9.02
CA THR A 31 0.28 -5.43 7.56
C THR A 31 1.65 -5.09 6.99
N LYS A 32 2.15 -5.94 6.09
CA LYS A 32 3.42 -5.74 5.40
C LYS A 32 3.22 -4.79 4.22
N GLY A 33 3.88 -3.64 4.27
CA GLY A 33 3.75 -2.56 3.29
C GLY A 33 3.23 -1.29 3.96
N GLU A 34 3.97 -0.19 3.82
CA GLU A 34 3.50 1.12 4.26
C GLU A 34 2.29 1.51 3.40
N ARG A 35 1.17 1.83 4.03
CA ARG A 35 0.06 2.50 3.34
C ARG A 35 0.65 3.77 2.73
N ARG A 36 0.47 4.01 1.42
CA ARG A 36 1.06 5.13 0.65
C ARG A 36 1.27 6.35 1.57
N SER A 37 2.53 6.71 1.81
CA SER A 37 2.87 7.64 2.89
C SER A 37 2.21 8.99 2.64
N VAL A 38 2.01 9.78 3.70
CA VAL A 38 1.42 11.12 3.57
C VAL A 38 2.22 11.98 2.59
N GLU A 39 3.55 11.85 2.59
CA GLU A 39 4.43 12.55 1.64
C GLU A 39 4.27 12.05 0.21
N GLN A 40 4.13 10.73 0.01
CA GLN A 40 3.85 10.16 -1.31
C GLN A 40 2.50 10.66 -1.85
N ASN A 41 1.48 10.79 -1.01
CA ASN A 41 0.18 11.35 -1.42
C ASN A 41 0.31 12.85 -1.75
N LYS A 42 1.06 13.63 -0.96
CA LYS A 42 1.33 15.04 -1.27
C LYS A 42 2.05 15.20 -2.60
N LEU A 43 3.09 14.42 -2.85
CA LEU A 43 3.84 14.43 -4.11
C LEU A 43 2.96 14.04 -5.30
N GLN A 44 2.13 13.01 -5.12
CA GLN A 44 1.17 12.60 -6.14
C GLN A 44 0.23 13.76 -6.50
N TRP A 45 -0.34 14.45 -5.51
CA TRP A 45 -1.22 15.59 -5.77
C TRP A 45 -0.50 16.75 -6.47
N LEU A 46 0.77 17.02 -6.16
CA LEU A 46 1.58 18.01 -6.88
C LEU A 46 1.68 17.69 -8.37
N TRP A 47 1.99 16.44 -8.72
CA TRP A 47 2.08 16.02 -10.13
C TRP A 47 0.73 16.06 -10.85
N MET A 48 -0.37 15.73 -10.17
CA MET A 48 -1.69 15.78 -10.79
C MET A 48 -2.14 17.22 -11.04
N ASN A 49 -1.79 18.16 -10.15
CA ASN A 49 -2.05 19.59 -10.37
C ASN A 49 -1.21 20.12 -11.54
N GLU A 50 0.07 19.78 -11.59
CA GLU A 50 0.96 20.16 -12.69
C GLU A 50 0.47 19.61 -14.03
N ALA A 51 0.03 18.34 -14.07
CA ALA A 51 -0.54 17.73 -15.27
C ALA A 51 -1.84 18.43 -15.71
N ALA A 52 -2.71 18.80 -14.77
CA ALA A 52 -3.94 19.54 -15.07
C ALA A 52 -3.65 20.93 -15.63
N GLU A 53 -2.64 21.63 -15.11
CA GLU A 53 -2.21 22.94 -15.60
C GLU A 53 -1.58 22.87 -17.00
N GLN A 54 -0.77 21.84 -17.28
CA GLN A 54 -0.04 21.73 -18.54
C GLN A 54 -0.88 21.14 -19.69
N LEU A 55 -1.69 20.11 -19.41
CA LEU A 55 -2.46 19.40 -20.44
C LEU A 55 -3.84 20.02 -20.64
N GLY A 56 -4.45 20.54 -19.57
CA GLY A 56 -5.76 21.21 -19.62
C GLY A 56 -6.95 20.30 -20.01
N GLU A 57 -6.74 19.00 -20.22
CA GLU A 57 -7.78 18.06 -20.66
C GLU A 57 -8.72 17.65 -19.53
N TYR A 58 -8.17 17.47 -18.32
CA TYR A 58 -8.90 17.00 -17.14
C TYR A 58 -8.50 17.78 -15.89
N THR A 59 -9.32 17.70 -14.86
CA THR A 59 -9.00 18.22 -13.53
C THR A 59 -8.01 17.32 -12.80
N ALA A 60 -7.26 17.86 -11.83
CA ALA A 60 -6.32 17.09 -11.04
C ALA A 60 -6.96 15.88 -10.32
N SER A 61 -8.24 16.00 -9.94
CA SER A 61 -8.99 14.89 -9.34
C SER A 61 -9.28 13.76 -10.33
N GLU A 62 -9.55 14.09 -11.59
CA GLU A 62 -9.78 13.10 -12.64
C GLU A 62 -8.47 12.39 -13.02
N TYR A 63 -7.36 13.13 -13.13
CA TYR A 63 -6.04 12.52 -13.31
C TYR A 63 -5.68 11.58 -12.14
N GLN A 64 -5.99 11.96 -10.91
CA GLN A 64 -5.79 11.10 -9.74
C GLN A 64 -6.62 9.81 -9.84
N ALA A 65 -7.88 9.92 -10.25
CA ALA A 65 -8.78 8.79 -10.39
C ALA A 65 -8.29 7.81 -11.48
N ILE A 66 -7.88 8.35 -12.62
CA ILE A 66 -7.28 7.59 -13.72
C ILE A 66 -6.00 6.90 -13.27
N ALA A 67 -5.09 7.61 -12.61
CA ALA A 67 -3.84 7.05 -12.11
C ALA A 67 -4.08 5.91 -11.09
N SER A 68 -5.09 6.08 -10.22
CA SER A 68 -5.50 5.07 -9.26
C SER A 68 -6.09 3.84 -9.96
N TYR A 69 -6.93 4.04 -10.97
CA TYR A 69 -7.51 2.97 -11.78
C TYR A 69 -6.45 2.16 -12.53
N ILE A 70 -5.50 2.83 -13.19
CA ILE A 70 -4.39 2.17 -13.90
C ILE A 70 -3.53 1.36 -12.93
N SER A 71 -3.18 1.93 -11.77
CA SER A 71 -2.38 1.23 -10.78
C SER A 71 -3.08 -0.03 -10.26
N ALA A 72 -4.40 0.03 -10.05
CA ALA A 72 -5.22 -1.12 -9.66
C ALA A 72 -5.30 -2.18 -10.77
N CYS A 73 -5.43 -1.78 -12.04
CA CYS A 73 -5.48 -2.71 -13.17
C CYS A 73 -4.16 -3.48 -13.34
N ARG A 74 -3.02 -2.80 -13.23
CA ARG A 74 -1.68 -3.43 -13.28
C ARG A 74 -1.43 -4.39 -12.12
N LEU A 75 -1.91 -4.03 -10.93
CA LEU A 75 -1.88 -4.92 -9.76
C LEU A 75 -2.76 -6.16 -9.95
N CYS A 76 -3.90 -6.03 -10.65
CA CYS A 76 -4.75 -7.16 -11.00
C CYS A 76 -4.04 -8.11 -11.97
N GLU A 77 -3.40 -7.59 -13.02
CA GLU A 77 -2.62 -8.38 -13.98
C GLU A 77 -1.47 -9.15 -13.32
N VAL A 78 -0.68 -8.48 -12.47
CA VAL A 78 0.40 -9.13 -11.72
C VAL A 78 -0.15 -10.17 -10.74
N ARG A 79 -1.28 -9.90 -10.08
CA ARG A 79 -1.91 -10.85 -9.16
C ARG A 79 -2.47 -12.07 -9.89
N MET A 80 -3.07 -11.90 -11.06
CA MET A 80 -3.50 -13.03 -11.89
C MET A 80 -2.30 -13.86 -12.36
N ALA A 81 -1.23 -13.21 -12.83
CA ALA A 81 -0.01 -13.89 -13.25
C ALA A 81 0.69 -14.66 -12.11
N ILE A 82 0.67 -14.13 -10.89
CA ILE A 82 1.18 -14.84 -9.70
C ILE A 82 0.27 -16.03 -9.36
N SER A 83 -1.06 -15.84 -9.38
CA SER A 83 -2.03 -16.91 -9.10
C SER A 83 -1.88 -18.07 -10.07
N GLU A 84 -1.76 -17.80 -11.37
CA GLU A 84 -1.57 -18.81 -12.41
C GLU A 84 -0.29 -19.64 -12.18
N ARG A 85 0.83 -18.97 -11.83
CA ARG A 85 2.08 -19.64 -11.50
C ARG A 85 1.98 -20.53 -10.25
N PHE A 86 1.22 -20.12 -9.24
CA PHE A 86 0.98 -20.92 -8.04
C PHE A 86 0.14 -22.17 -8.34
N THR A 87 -0.90 -22.06 -9.19
CA THR A 87 -1.72 -23.21 -9.60
C THR A 87 -0.93 -24.21 -10.45
N THR A 88 -0.06 -23.76 -11.36
CA THR A 88 0.78 -24.67 -12.16
C THR A 88 1.87 -25.38 -11.35
N ALA A 89 2.31 -24.79 -10.23
CA ALA A 89 3.30 -25.40 -9.34
C ALA A 89 2.72 -26.55 -8.49
N GLN A 90 1.42 -26.52 -8.18
CA GLN A 90 0.76 -27.58 -7.41
C GLN A 90 0.36 -28.80 -8.24
N SER A 91 0.21 -28.67 -9.56
CA SER A 91 -0.13 -29.78 -10.46
C SER A 91 1.07 -30.60 -10.95
N GLY A 92 2.30 -30.28 -10.52
CA GLY A 92 3.54 -30.95 -10.93
C GLY A 92 4.07 -32.02 -9.96
N HIS A 93 3.25 -32.49 -9.02
CA HIS A 93 3.57 -33.63 -8.14
C HIS A 93 2.51 -34.72 -8.35
N CYS A 94 2.63 -35.43 -9.48
CA CYS A 94 2.16 -36.79 -9.65
C CYS A 94 3.28 -37.60 -10.28
#